data_AF-E9Q0K0-F1
#
_entry.id   AF-E9Q0K0-F1
#
_cell.length_a   1.000
_cell.length_b   1.000
_cell.length_c   1.000
_cell.angle_alpha   90.00
_cell.angle_beta   90.00
_cell.angle_gamma   90.00
#
_symmetry.space_group_name_H-M   'P 1'
#
loop_
_entity.id
_entity.type
_entity.pdbx_description
1 polymer ?
#
loop_
_entity_poly.entity_id
_entity_poly.type
_entity_poly.pdbx_seq_one_letter_code
_entity_poly.pdbx_strand_id
1 'polypeptide(L)'
;MPESNSAEGSDRSEEQVSGAKVIAQALKTQDVEYMFGVVGIPVTEIALAAQELGIKYIGMRNEQAACYAASAVGYLTGRPGVCLVVSGPGLIHALGGMANANMNC
;
A
#
# COMPACT_ATOMS: atom_id res chain seq x y z
N MET A 1 27.85 43.83 28.64
CA MET A 1 28.05 42.38 28.47
C MET A 1 27.34 41.65 29.60
N PRO A 2 26.75 40.46 29.40
CA PRO A 2 26.39 39.80 28.13
C PRO A 2 24.96 39.22 28.14
N GLU A 3 24.66 38.61 27.00
CA GLU A 3 23.42 38.00 26.49
C GLU A 3 22.83 36.87 27.34
N SER A 4 21.53 36.63 27.21
CA SER A 4 20.99 35.27 27.02
C SER A 4 19.56 35.38 26.47
N ASN A 5 19.47 35.44 25.15
CA ASN A 5 19.07 34.32 24.30
C ASN A 5 17.55 34.09 24.35
N SER A 6 16.85 34.91 23.56
CA SER A 6 15.57 34.55 22.96
C SER A 6 15.73 33.17 22.32
N ALA A 7 15.25 32.14 23.01
CA ALA A 7 15.09 30.82 22.43
C ALA A 7 14.00 30.93 21.36
N GLU A 8 14.40 31.33 20.15
CA GLU A 8 13.70 30.98 18.93
C GLU A 8 13.64 29.45 18.90
N GLY A 9 12.56 28.91 19.46
CA GLY A 9 12.17 27.54 19.20
C GLY A 9 11.94 27.46 17.70
N SER A 10 12.91 26.91 16.98
CA SER A 10 12.79 26.63 15.56
C SER A 10 11.59 25.71 15.40
N ASP A 11 10.46 26.28 14.98
CA ASP A 11 9.33 25.55 14.43
C ASP A 11 9.80 24.94 13.11
N ARG A 12 10.57 23.85 13.22
CA ARG A 12 10.68 22.88 12.14
C ARG A 12 9.30 22.26 12.07
N SER A 13 8.42 22.89 11.29
CA SER A 13 7.28 22.20 10.71
C SER A 13 7.87 21.05 9.89
N GLU A 14 8.04 19.90 10.54
CA GLU A 14 8.32 18.66 9.84
C GLU A 14 7.20 18.51 8.82
N GLU A 15 7.55 18.60 7.54
CA GLU A 15 6.61 18.42 6.45
C GLU A 15 5.94 17.06 6.67
N GLN A 16 4.68 17.08 7.09
CA GLN A 16 3.99 15.87 7.52
C GLN A 16 3.82 14.96 6.31
N VAL A 17 4.56 13.85 6.28
CA VAL A 17 4.48 12.87 5.21
C VAL A 17 3.25 12.01 5.42
N SER A 18 2.37 11.94 4.41
CA SER A 18 1.21 11.06 4.43
C SER A 18 1.64 9.59 4.53
N GLY A 19 1.04 8.83 5.46
CA GLY A 19 1.30 7.40 5.60
C GLY A 19 1.02 6.60 4.32
N ALA A 20 0.02 7.02 3.53
CA ALA A 20 -0.25 6.40 2.23
C ALA A 20 0.92 6.54 1.25
N LYS A 21 1.56 7.72 1.23
CA LYS A 21 2.77 7.96 0.42
C LYS A 21 3.95 7.12 0.89
N VAL A 22 4.12 6.96 2.21
CA VAL A 22 5.15 6.08 2.78
C VAL A 22 4.95 4.63 2.33
N ILE A 23 3.71 4.12 2.41
CA ILE A 23 3.37 2.77 1.94
C ILE A 23 3.66 2.63 0.45
N ALA A 24 3.17 3.57 -0.37
CA ALA A 24 3.38 3.54 -1.81
C ALA A 24 4.88 3.55 -2.18
N GLN A 25 5.68 4.38 -1.51
CA GLN A 25 7.12 4.45 -1.73
C GLN A 25 7.83 3.15 -1.34
N ALA A 26 7.42 2.52 -0.24
CA ALA A 26 7.96 1.24 0.19
C ALA A 26 7.65 0.14 -0.84
N LEU A 27 6.40 0.08 -1.33
CA LEU A 27 6.01 -0.87 -2.39
C LEU A 27 6.80 -0.63 -3.67
N LYS A 28 6.98 0.63 -4.07
CA LYS A 28 7.75 0.98 -5.26
C LYS A 28 9.22 0.56 -5.14
N THR A 29 9.81 0.72 -3.96
CA THR A 29 11.19 0.32 -3.66
C THR A 29 11.37 -1.20 -3.69
N GLN A 30 10.31 -1.95 -3.35
CA GLN A 30 10.22 -3.40 -3.53
C GLN A 30 9.82 -3.79 -4.95
N ASP A 31 9.90 -2.86 -5.89
CA ASP A 31 9.81 -3.18 -7.29
C ASP A 31 8.40 -3.75 -7.64
N VAL A 32 7.37 -3.29 -6.92
CA VAL A 32 5.98 -3.65 -7.20
C VAL A 32 5.48 -2.92 -8.44
N GLU A 33 4.94 -3.66 -9.40
CA GLU A 33 4.37 -3.11 -10.64
C GLU A 33 2.84 -3.07 -10.64
N TYR A 34 2.21 -4.04 -9.97
CA TYR A 34 0.76 -4.25 -10.02
C TYR A 34 0.15 -4.32 -8.62
N MET A 35 -1.01 -3.69 -8.48
CA MET A 35 -1.84 -3.73 -7.28
C MET A 35 -3.26 -4.16 -7.67
N PHE A 36 -3.76 -5.24 -7.08
CA PHE A 36 -5.07 -5.80 -7.36
C PHE A 36 -6.00 -5.56 -6.18
N GLY A 37 -7.27 -5.25 -6.41
CA GLY A 37 -8.14 -5.02 -5.27
C GLY A 37 -9.57 -4.63 -5.56
N VAL A 38 -10.34 -4.58 -4.48
CA VAL A 38 -11.64 -3.89 -4.41
C VAL A 38 -11.44 -2.69 -3.48
N VAL A 39 -11.27 -1.51 -4.07
CA VAL A 39 -11.02 -0.27 -3.33
C VAL A 39 -12.31 0.22 -2.65
N GLY A 40 -12.14 0.76 -1.45
CA GLY A 40 -13.15 1.58 -0.79
C GLY A 40 -12.48 2.67 0.05
N ILE A 41 -13.29 3.59 0.57
CA ILE A 41 -12.86 4.86 1.19
C ILE A 41 -11.63 4.70 2.12
N PRO A 42 -11.55 3.70 3.02
CA PRO A 42 -10.44 3.60 3.97
C PRO A 42 -9.06 3.38 3.34
N VAL A 43 -8.99 2.86 2.11
CA VAL A 43 -7.73 2.49 1.44
C VAL A 43 -7.51 3.22 0.12
N THR A 44 -8.44 4.12 -0.27
CA THR A 44 -8.36 4.89 -1.51
C THR A 44 -7.07 5.69 -1.61
N GLU A 45 -6.65 6.35 -0.53
CA GLU A 45 -5.42 7.17 -0.51
C GLU A 45 -4.16 6.35 -0.82
N ILE A 46 -4.11 5.07 -0.41
CA ILE A 46 -3.00 4.17 -0.71
C ILE A 46 -2.98 3.84 -2.20
N ALA A 47 -4.14 3.54 -2.78
CA ALA A 47 -4.26 3.25 -4.22
C ALA A 47 -3.84 4.46 -5.05
N LEU A 48 -4.31 5.67 -4.70
CA LEU A 48 -3.95 6.91 -5.39
C LEU A 48 -2.44 7.18 -5.29
N ALA A 49 -1.86 7.13 -4.10
CA ALA A 49 -0.43 7.32 -3.90
C ALA A 49 0.42 6.29 -4.66
N ALA A 50 -0.03 5.02 -4.71
CA ALA A 50 0.63 3.98 -5.49
C ALA A 50 0.58 4.26 -7.00
N GLN A 51 -0.57 4.73 -7.51
CA GLN A 51 -0.73 5.12 -8.90
C GLN A 51 0.16 6.32 -9.27
N GLU A 52 0.30 7.31 -8.39
CA GLU A 52 1.22 8.45 -8.58
C GLU A 52 2.68 8.01 -8.77
N LEU A 53 3.10 6.93 -8.09
CA LEU A 53 4.44 6.32 -8.22
C LEU A 53 4.54 5.29 -9.36
N GLY A 54 3.50 5.19 -10.20
CA GLY A 54 3.46 4.34 -11.39
C GLY A 54 3.12 2.88 -11.13
N ILE A 55 2.61 2.53 -9.94
CA ILE A 55 2.05 1.19 -9.67
C ILE A 55 0.68 1.10 -10.34
N LYS A 56 0.46 0.08 -11.16
CA LYS A 56 -0.80 -0.09 -11.90
C LYS A 56 -1.85 -0.73 -11.00
N TYR A 57 -2.88 0.05 -10.66
CA TYR A 57 -4.05 -0.46 -9.94
C TYR A 57 -5.02 -1.17 -10.89
N ILE A 58 -5.37 -2.42 -10.57
CA ILE A 58 -6.32 -3.25 -11.31
C ILE A 58 -7.53 -3.52 -10.40
N GLY A 59 -8.63 -2.83 -10.70
CA GLY A 59 -9.89 -3.00 -9.99
C GLY A 59 -10.55 -4.34 -10.31
N MET A 60 -10.81 -5.12 -9.27
CA MET A 60 -11.49 -6.42 -9.34
C MET A 60 -12.93 -6.29 -8.81
N ARG A 61 -13.75 -7.34 -9.03
CA ARG A 61 -15.13 -7.41 -8.52
C ARG A 61 -15.27 -8.22 -7.23
N ASN A 62 -14.22 -8.95 -6.87
CA ASN A 62 -14.19 -9.79 -5.69
C ASN A 62 -12.77 -9.81 -5.11
N GLU A 63 -12.67 -9.70 -3.79
CA GLU A 63 -11.40 -9.63 -3.06
C GLU A 63 -10.61 -10.93 -3.13
N GLN A 64 -11.28 -12.08 -3.15
CA GLN A 64 -10.63 -13.39 -3.30
C GLN A 64 -9.93 -13.50 -4.65
N ALA A 65 -10.59 -13.06 -5.72
CA ALA A 65 -10.01 -13.02 -7.06
C ALA A 65 -8.81 -12.07 -7.14
N ALA A 66 -8.87 -10.92 -6.45
CA ALA A 66 -7.75 -10.00 -6.33
C ALA A 66 -6.53 -10.65 -5.65
N CYS A 67 -6.75 -11.40 -4.56
CA CYS A 67 -5.69 -12.17 -3.91
C CYS A 67 -5.07 -13.22 -4.84
N TYR A 68 -5.88 -13.97 -5.60
CA TYR A 68 -5.34 -14.96 -6.54
C TYR A 68 -4.51 -14.31 -7.66
N ALA A 69 -4.97 -13.18 -8.20
CA ALA A 69 -4.20 -12.42 -9.19
C ALA A 69 -2.86 -11.93 -8.63
N ALA A 70 -2.87 -11.35 -7.42
CA ALA A 70 -1.64 -10.93 -6.74
C ALA A 70 -0.69 -12.11 -6.49
N SER A 71 -1.21 -13.25 -6.05
CA SER A 71 -0.43 -14.47 -5.82
C SER A 71 0.18 -15.01 -7.13
N ALA A 72 -0.59 -15.01 -8.22
CA ALA A 72 -0.11 -15.45 -9.52
C ALA A 72 1.02 -14.55 -10.06
N VAL A 73 0.89 -13.23 -9.91
CA VAL A 73 1.99 -12.30 -10.25
C VAL A 73 3.21 -12.59 -9.38
N GLY A 74 3.01 -12.78 -8.07
CA GLY A 74 4.07 -13.15 -7.13
C GLY A 74 4.84 -14.37 -7.59
N TYR A 75 4.11 -15.45 -7.85
CA TYR A 75 4.65 -16.74 -8.27
C TYR A 75 5.39 -16.67 -9.61
N LEU A 76 4.80 -16.01 -10.62
CA LEU A 76 5.36 -15.98 -11.98
C LEU A 76 6.57 -15.05 -12.11
N THR A 77 6.61 -13.96 -11.34
CA THR A 77 7.65 -12.93 -11.48
C THR A 77 8.75 -13.03 -10.44
N GLY A 78 8.52 -13.77 -9.34
CA GLY A 78 9.41 -13.80 -8.18
C GLY A 78 9.47 -12.46 -7.42
N ARG A 79 8.60 -11.50 -7.76
CA ARG A 79 8.48 -10.19 -7.11
C ARG A 79 7.16 -10.12 -6.33
N PRO A 80 7.07 -9.41 -5.20
CA PRO A 80 5.84 -9.35 -4.41
C PRO A 80 4.64 -8.84 -5.23
N GLY A 81 3.53 -9.58 -5.19
CA GLY A 81 2.23 -9.10 -5.67
C GLY A 81 1.45 -8.41 -4.55
N VAL A 82 0.70 -7.34 -4.87
CA VAL A 82 -0.08 -6.60 -3.87
C VAL A 82 -1.58 -6.83 -4.05
N CYS A 83 -2.24 -7.22 -2.97
CA CYS A 83 -3.69 -7.21 -2.84
C CYS A 83 -4.11 -6.08 -1.89
N LEU A 84 -4.92 -5.14 -2.36
CA LEU A 84 -5.46 -4.03 -1.57
C LEU A 84 -6.97 -4.21 -1.36
N VAL A 85 -7.37 -4.39 -0.11
CA VAL A 85 -8.78 -4.60 0.28
C VAL A 85 -9.13 -3.74 1.48
N VAL A 86 -10.42 -3.43 1.61
CA VAL A 86 -10.94 -2.68 2.76
C VAL A 86 -11.04 -3.56 4.00
N SER A 87 -11.06 -2.89 5.16
CA SER A 87 -11.38 -3.53 6.43
C SER A 87 -12.82 -4.10 6.44
N GLY A 88 -13.09 -5.01 7.37
CA GLY A 88 -14.39 -5.67 7.49
C GLY A 88 -14.57 -6.77 6.42
N PRO A 89 -15.66 -6.76 5.63
CA PRO A 89 -15.97 -7.87 4.73
C PRO A 89 -14.90 -8.08 3.65
N GLY A 90 -14.24 -7.02 3.18
CA GLY A 90 -13.20 -7.13 2.16
C GLY A 90 -12.03 -8.00 2.59
N LEU A 91 -11.53 -7.78 3.82
CA LEU A 91 -10.49 -8.61 4.42
C LEU A 91 -10.95 -10.07 4.58
N ILE A 92 -12.19 -10.30 5.05
CA ILE A 92 -12.71 -11.66 5.25
C ILE A 92 -12.83 -12.41 3.92
N HIS A 93 -13.30 -11.77 2.86
CA HIS A 93 -13.37 -12.36 1.52
C HIS A 93 -11.99 -12.67 0.92
N ALA A 94 -10.97 -11.89 1.28
CA ALA A 94 -9.59 -12.12 0.86
C ALA A 94 -8.92 -13.34 1.53
N LEU A 95 -9.41 -13.78 2.70
CA LEU A 95 -8.76 -14.84 3.50
C LEU A 95 -8.47 -16.11 2.73
N GLY A 96 -9.41 -16.59 1.91
CA GLY A 96 -9.21 -17.81 1.12
C GLY A 96 -8.08 -17.67 0.10
N GLY A 97 -7.97 -16.50 -0.54
CA GLY A 97 -6.88 -16.22 -1.48
C GLY A 97 -5.54 -16.04 -0.78
N MET A 98 -5.52 -15.40 0.39
CA MET A 98 -4.30 -15.26 1.20
C MET A 98 -3.79 -16.61 1.72
N ALA A 99 -4.68 -17.47 2.21
CA ALA A 99 -4.31 -18.82 2.64
C ALA A 99 -3.72 -19.64 1.48
N ASN A 100 -4.30 -19.52 0.29
CA ASN A 100 -3.74 -20.14 -0.91
C ASN A 100 -2.35 -19.59 -1.25
N ALA A 101 -2.14 -18.27 -1.15
CA ALA A 101 -0.84 -17.65 -1.41
C ALA A 101 0.23 -18.21 -0.47
N ASN A 102 -0.06 -18.25 0.84
CA ASN A 102 0.87 -18.72 1.87
C ASN A 102 1.31 -20.18 1.68
N MET A 103 0.47 -21.02 1.09
CA MET A 103 0.79 -22.44 0.87
C MET A 103 1.53 -22.70 -0.44
N ASN A 104 1.45 -21.80 -1.42
CA ASN A 104 1.87 -22.08 -2.81
C ASN A 104 2.87 -21.07 -3.38
N CYS A 105 3.19 -20.01 -2.66
CA CYS A 105 4.15 -18.96 -3.06
C CYS A 105 5.22 -18.84 -1.99
#